data_AF-A0A316YNU6-F1
#
_entry.id   AF-A0A316YNU6-F1
#
_cell.length_a   1.000
_cell.length_b   1.000
_cell.length_c   1.000
_cell.angle_alpha   90.00
_cell.angle_beta   90.00
_cell.angle_gamma   90.00
#
_symmetry.space_group_name_H-M   'P 1'
#
loop_
_entity.id
_entity.type
_entity.pdbx_description
1 polymer ?
#
loop_
_entity_poly.entity_id
_entity_poly.type
_entity_poly.pdbx_seq_one_letter_code
_entity_poly.pdbx_strand_id
1 'polypeptide(L)'
;MAGSFSLSLPALDALPYHDSELDRKPGLRNRVERAIADELQRGPAMSLSDARLPPEFEPFSSRPELRELYDRAVRSEHLDALDRTRYSLPTPPTQDADSAEAWNGSLSNAISQLMHSEQRQSNLELLKKYGSNHWRLHNFQQEAMMRHLDRHAADKTEETNEVNRRRKRSQLEVGAGLDRANSKWAQLVSDNLQLEVANLAAQAEVDALELQSESLAKRLKQLDDGDE
;
A
#
# COMPACT_ATOMS: atom_id res chain seq x y z
N MET A 1 3.41 -12.25 -22.66
CA MET A 1 2.11 -11.56 -22.62
C MET A 1 1.80 -11.29 -21.16
N ALA A 2 1.83 -10.04 -20.71
CA ALA A 2 1.44 -9.72 -19.34
C ALA A 2 -0.09 -9.87 -19.26
N GLY A 3 -0.57 -10.91 -18.57
CA GLY A 3 -1.99 -11.07 -18.31
C GLY A 3 -2.51 -9.83 -17.58
N SER A 4 -3.55 -9.21 -18.11
CA SER A 4 -4.23 -8.12 -17.44
C SER A 4 -4.97 -8.69 -16.23
N PHE A 5 -4.46 -8.46 -15.02
CA PHE A 5 -5.15 -8.82 -13.79
C PHE A 5 -6.19 -7.75 -13.48
N SER A 6 -7.48 -8.09 -13.59
CA SER A 6 -8.56 -7.23 -13.14
C SER A 6 -9.05 -7.69 -11.77
N LEU A 7 -8.63 -6.98 -10.72
CA LEU A 7 -9.25 -7.08 -9.42
C LEU A 7 -10.55 -6.27 -9.45
N SER A 8 -11.68 -6.94 -9.69
CA SER A 8 -13.01 -6.37 -9.42
C SER A 8 -13.22 -6.42 -7.91
N LEU A 9 -12.72 -5.40 -7.21
CA LEU A 9 -13.07 -5.20 -5.81
C LEU A 9 -14.52 -4.66 -5.78
N PRO A 10 -15.39 -5.20 -4.90
CA PRO A 10 -16.70 -4.60 -4.68
C PRO A 10 -16.51 -3.15 -4.24
N ALA A 11 -17.42 -2.27 -4.66
CA ALA A 11 -17.40 -0.86 -4.25
C ALA A 11 -17.62 -0.78 -2.72
N LEU A 12 -16.52 -0.78 -1.97
CA LEU A 12 -16.53 -0.52 -0.53
C LEU A 12 -16.71 0.99 -0.35
N ASP A 13 -17.84 1.38 0.22
CA ASP A 13 -18.08 2.77 0.61
C ASP A 13 -17.61 2.97 2.05
N ALA A 14 -16.49 3.68 2.20
CA ALA A 14 -15.95 4.12 3.47
C ALA A 14 -15.48 5.58 3.32
N LEU A 15 -15.73 6.41 4.34
CA LEU A 15 -15.49 7.86 4.26
C LEU A 15 -14.35 8.31 5.20
N PRO A 16 -13.06 7.99 4.94
CA PRO A 16 -11.94 8.35 5.81
C PRO A 16 -11.87 9.81 6.27
N TYR A 17 -12.30 10.78 5.45
CA TYR A 17 -12.26 12.20 5.83
C TYR A 17 -13.42 12.64 6.73
N HIS A 18 -14.49 11.85 6.86
CA HIS A 18 -15.65 12.11 7.74
C HIS A 18 -15.64 11.18 8.97
N ASP A 19 -15.36 9.89 8.75
CA ASP A 19 -15.29 8.82 9.76
C ASP A 19 -14.04 8.93 10.64
N SER A 20 -14.07 9.85 11.61
CA SER A 20 -12.98 10.05 12.59
C SER A 20 -13.11 9.17 13.84
N GLU A 21 -14.05 8.24 13.88
CA GLU A 21 -14.33 7.43 15.07
C GLU A 21 -13.19 6.47 15.44
N LEU A 22 -12.48 5.94 14.44
CA LEU A 22 -11.35 5.03 14.64
C LEU A 22 -10.22 5.70 15.44
N ASP A 23 -10.00 7.00 15.19
CA ASP A 23 -8.98 7.80 15.86
C ASP A 23 -9.48 8.38 17.19
N ARG A 24 -10.77 8.77 17.27
CA ARG A 24 -11.36 9.37 18.47
C ARG A 24 -11.63 8.37 19.59
N LYS A 25 -12.02 7.13 19.27
CA LYS A 25 -12.38 6.11 20.27
C LYS A 25 -11.17 5.20 20.55
N PRO A 26 -10.48 5.36 21.70
CA PRO A 26 -9.33 4.52 22.02
C PRO A 26 -9.74 3.05 22.11
N GLY A 27 -8.94 2.16 21.52
CA GLY A 27 -9.18 0.71 21.52
C GLY A 27 -10.16 0.18 20.46
N LEU A 28 -10.84 1.04 19.70
CA LEU A 28 -11.71 0.61 18.59
C LEU A 28 -10.90 -0.11 17.50
N ARG A 29 -9.73 0.44 17.14
CA ARG A 29 -8.80 -0.17 16.20
C ARG A 29 -8.41 -1.60 16.60
N ASN A 30 -8.00 -1.79 17.86
CA ASN A 30 -7.63 -3.11 18.37
C ASN A 30 -8.79 -4.12 18.34
N ARG A 31 -10.03 -3.65 18.54
CA ARG A 31 -11.23 -4.50 18.42
C ARG A 31 -11.48 -4.93 16.98
N VAL A 32 -11.34 -4.00 16.03
CA VAL A 32 -11.48 -4.28 14.59
C VAL A 32 -10.39 -5.24 14.13
N GLU A 33 -9.13 -5.00 14.49
CA GLU A 33 -8.00 -5.88 14.16
C GLU A 33 -8.20 -7.30 14.72
N ARG A 34 -8.73 -7.43 15.95
CA ARG A 34 -9.08 -8.75 16.52
C ARG A 34 -10.19 -9.44 15.72
N ALA A 35 -11.25 -8.73 15.36
CA ALA A 35 -12.33 -9.30 14.56
C ALA A 35 -11.83 -9.76 13.17
N ILE A 36 -10.94 -8.99 12.55
CA ILE A 36 -10.28 -9.38 11.29
C ILE A 36 -9.45 -10.64 11.48
N ALA A 37 -8.67 -10.74 12.57
CA ALA A 37 -7.87 -11.91 12.86
C ALA A 37 -8.72 -13.17 13.09
N ASP A 38 -9.84 -13.04 13.80
CA ASP A 38 -10.79 -14.14 14.04
C ASP A 38 -11.40 -14.63 12.71
N GLU A 39 -11.79 -13.71 11.82
CA GLU A 39 -12.29 -14.07 10.49
C GLU A 39 -11.20 -14.65 9.58
N LEU A 40 -9.96 -14.16 9.67
CA LEU A 40 -8.84 -14.73 8.94
C LEU A 40 -8.52 -16.16 9.39
N GLN A 41 -8.71 -16.48 10.67
CA GLN A 41 -8.56 -17.85 11.20
C GLN A 41 -9.69 -18.78 10.76
N ARG A 42 -10.91 -18.27 10.62
CA ARG A 42 -12.08 -19.03 10.16
C ARG A 42 -12.14 -19.18 8.65
N GLY A 43 -11.61 -18.20 7.94
CA GLY A 43 -11.60 -18.14 6.48
C GLY A 43 -10.65 -19.17 5.86
N PRO A 44 -10.80 -19.46 4.56
CA PRO A 44 -9.86 -20.31 3.85
C PRO A 44 -8.48 -19.65 3.85
N ALA A 45 -7.46 -20.39 4.27
CA ALA A 45 -6.08 -19.93 4.15
C ALA A 45 -5.79 -19.64 2.67
N MET A 46 -5.37 -18.41 2.36
CA MET A 46 -4.95 -18.07 1.00
C MET A 46 -3.73 -18.92 0.65
N SER A 47 -3.91 -19.83 -0.32
CA SER A 47 -2.80 -20.55 -0.92
C SER A 47 -1.99 -19.58 -1.79
N LEU A 48 -0.67 -19.75 -1.83
CA LEU A 48 0.21 -19.02 -2.75
C LEU A 48 -0.17 -19.25 -4.23
N SER A 49 -1.01 -20.26 -4.50
CA SER A 49 -1.57 -20.58 -5.83
C SER A 49 -2.94 -19.93 -6.11
N ASP A 50 -3.44 -19.05 -5.23
CA ASP A 50 -4.71 -18.35 -5.45
C ASP A 50 -4.63 -17.48 -6.72
N ALA A 51 -5.63 -17.58 -7.60
CA ALA A 51 -5.72 -16.83 -8.84
C ALA A 51 -5.77 -15.30 -8.63
N ARG A 52 -5.98 -14.85 -7.39
CA ARG A 52 -5.88 -13.44 -6.98
C ARG A 52 -4.45 -12.92 -6.88
N LEU A 53 -3.47 -13.81 -6.67
CA LEU A 53 -2.06 -13.46 -6.59
C LEU A 53 -1.44 -13.48 -7.99
N PRO A 54 -0.52 -12.55 -8.30
CA PRO A 54 0.30 -12.66 -9.50
C PRO A 54 1.06 -13.99 -9.50
N PRO A 55 1.33 -14.58 -10.67
CA PRO A 55 2.16 -15.77 -10.76
C PRO A 55 3.53 -15.48 -10.16
N GLU A 56 4.16 -16.51 -9.60
CA GLU A 56 5.49 -16.41 -9.01
C GLU A 56 6.47 -15.84 -10.03
N PHE A 57 7.22 -14.82 -9.62
CA PHE A 57 8.20 -14.18 -10.48
C PHE A 57 9.40 -15.12 -10.63
N GLU A 58 9.58 -15.64 -11.84
CA GLU A 58 10.75 -16.41 -12.19
C GLU A 58 11.89 -15.49 -12.66
N PRO A 59 12.99 -15.32 -11.88
CA PRO A 59 14.12 -14.56 -12.34
C PRO A 59 14.79 -15.25 -13.53
N PHE A 60 15.26 -14.42 -14.47
CA PHE A 60 16.06 -14.82 -15.63
C PHE A 60 15.40 -15.86 -16.57
N SER A 61 14.07 -15.89 -16.71
CA SER A 61 13.37 -16.82 -17.62
C SER A 61 13.87 -16.78 -19.08
N SER A 62 14.42 -15.66 -19.53
CA SER A 62 14.96 -15.50 -20.90
C SER A 62 16.42 -15.91 -21.05
N ARG A 63 17.16 -16.13 -19.95
CA ARG A 63 18.61 -16.37 -19.96
C ARG A 63 19.00 -17.49 -19.00
N PRO A 64 19.14 -18.74 -19.49
CA PRO A 64 19.44 -19.89 -18.65
C PRO A 64 20.78 -19.75 -17.92
N GLU A 65 21.78 -19.14 -18.55
CA GLU A 65 23.11 -18.89 -17.95
C GLU A 65 23.03 -18.06 -16.67
N LEU A 66 22.16 -17.04 -16.64
CA LEU A 66 22.00 -16.20 -15.45
C LEU A 66 21.18 -16.92 -14.36
N ARG A 67 20.27 -17.81 -14.75
CA ARG A 67 19.54 -18.66 -13.81
C ARG A 67 20.49 -19.61 -13.09
N GLU A 68 21.41 -20.25 -13.80
CA GLU A 68 22.43 -21.11 -13.17
C GLU A 68 23.32 -20.34 -12.18
N LEU A 69 23.73 -19.12 -12.53
CA LEU A 69 24.49 -18.25 -11.62
C LEU A 69 23.66 -17.83 -10.40
N TYR A 70 22.37 -17.56 -10.59
CA TYR A 70 21.43 -17.23 -9.53
C TYR A 70 21.25 -18.42 -8.58
N ASP A 71 20.98 -19.62 -9.11
CA ASP A 71 20.83 -20.85 -8.32
C ASP A 71 22.12 -21.15 -7.55
N ARG A 72 23.27 -20.93 -8.17
CA ARG A 72 24.56 -21.08 -7.51
C ARG A 72 24.76 -20.06 -6.38
N ALA A 73 24.35 -18.81 -6.58
CA ALA A 73 24.38 -17.78 -5.55
C ALA A 73 23.41 -18.10 -4.39
N VAL A 74 22.23 -18.64 -4.68
CA VAL A 74 21.28 -19.14 -3.67
C VAL A 74 21.91 -20.27 -2.85
N ARG A 75 22.68 -21.16 -3.49
CA ARG A 75 23.48 -22.20 -2.80
C ARG A 75 24.71 -21.65 -2.06
N SER A 76 24.94 -20.33 -2.08
CA SER A 76 26.09 -19.65 -1.46
C SER A 76 27.45 -20.18 -1.95
N GLU A 77 27.51 -20.72 -3.15
CA GLU A 77 28.76 -21.16 -3.78
C GLU A 77 29.53 -19.94 -4.29
N HIS A 78 30.73 -19.70 -3.73
CA HIS A 78 31.57 -18.57 -4.10
C HIS A 78 32.19 -18.73 -5.50
N LEU A 79 32.28 -17.63 -6.23
CA LEU A 79 32.97 -17.55 -7.51
C LEU A 79 34.42 -17.11 -7.31
N ASP A 80 35.38 -18.01 -7.48
CA ASP A 80 36.80 -17.67 -7.60
C ASP A 80 37.15 -17.21 -9.03
N ALA A 81 36.39 -16.24 -9.54
CA ALA A 81 36.47 -15.82 -10.95
C ALA A 81 37.54 -14.77 -11.23
N LEU A 82 38.11 -14.13 -10.20
CA LEU A 82 39.00 -12.99 -10.41
C LEU A 82 40.46 -13.36 -10.13
N ASP A 83 41.19 -13.63 -11.22
CA ASP A 83 42.64 -13.77 -11.15
C ASP A 83 43.29 -12.41 -10.84
N ARG A 84 43.82 -12.29 -9.62
CA ARG A 84 44.54 -11.09 -9.14
C ARG A 84 46.02 -11.10 -9.53
N THR A 85 46.55 -12.22 -10.03
CA THR A 85 47.97 -12.35 -10.38
C THR A 85 48.36 -11.53 -11.61
N ARG A 86 47.38 -11.17 -12.45
CA ARG A 86 47.53 -10.29 -13.62
C ARG A 86 48.10 -8.90 -13.31
N TYR A 87 47.87 -8.38 -12.10
CA TYR A 87 48.34 -7.05 -11.69
C TYR A 87 49.63 -7.07 -10.85
N SER A 88 50.15 -8.26 -10.57
CA SER A 88 51.41 -8.46 -9.86
C SER A 88 52.47 -8.95 -10.83
N LEU A 89 53.74 -8.66 -10.58
CA LEU A 89 54.88 -9.29 -11.26
C LEU A 89 55.40 -10.41 -10.36
N PRO A 90 54.73 -11.58 -10.26
CA PRO A 90 55.30 -12.68 -9.52
C PRO A 90 56.56 -13.14 -10.26
N THR A 91 57.68 -13.06 -9.55
CA THR A 91 58.86 -13.86 -9.90
C THR A 91 58.48 -15.33 -9.83
N PRO A 92 59.03 -16.20 -10.70
CA PRO A 92 58.79 -17.63 -10.62
C PRO A 92 59.11 -18.12 -9.19
N PRO A 93 58.27 -18.99 -8.61
CA PRO A 93 58.50 -19.50 -7.26
C PRO A 93 59.85 -20.21 -7.21
N THR A 94 60.58 -20.07 -6.10
CA THR A 94 61.97 -20.56 -5.94
C THR A 94 62.11 -22.08 -6.17
N GLN A 95 60.99 -22.82 -6.13
CA GLN A 95 60.91 -24.26 -6.39
C GLN A 95 60.89 -24.62 -7.89
N ASP A 96 60.47 -23.71 -8.77
CA ASP A 96 60.38 -23.88 -10.23
C ASP A 96 61.37 -22.98 -10.99
N ALA A 97 62.41 -22.50 -10.31
CA ALA A 97 63.39 -21.57 -10.87
C ALA A 97 64.18 -22.15 -12.06
N ASP A 98 64.25 -23.48 -12.18
CA ASP A 98 64.89 -24.18 -13.31
C ASP A 98 63.92 -24.54 -14.45
N SER A 99 62.61 -24.29 -14.27
CA SER A 99 61.59 -24.61 -15.29
C SER A 99 61.45 -23.48 -16.31
N ALA A 100 61.76 -23.78 -17.57
CA ALA A 100 61.61 -22.83 -18.68
C ALA A 100 60.16 -22.35 -18.87
N GLU A 101 59.17 -23.17 -18.52
CA GLU A 101 57.74 -22.84 -18.66
C GLU A 101 57.31 -21.77 -17.66
N ALA A 102 57.79 -21.83 -16.41
CA ALA A 102 57.50 -20.84 -15.38
C ALA A 102 58.08 -19.45 -15.75
N TRP A 103 59.29 -19.43 -16.30
CA TRP A 103 59.92 -18.20 -16.82
C TRP A 103 59.18 -17.62 -18.02
N ASN A 104 58.73 -18.46 -18.96
CA ASN A 104 57.93 -18.01 -20.10
C ASN A 104 56.58 -17.42 -19.66
N GLY A 105 55.93 -18.01 -18.66
CA GLY A 105 54.70 -17.48 -18.04
C GLY A 105 54.92 -16.10 -17.41
N SER A 106 55.96 -15.96 -16.58
CA SER A 106 56.32 -14.67 -15.97
C SER A 106 56.70 -13.61 -17.01
N LEU A 107 57.44 -13.99 -18.07
CA LEU A 107 57.80 -13.10 -19.17
C LEU A 107 56.57 -12.63 -19.96
N SER A 108 55.65 -13.54 -20.28
CA SER A 108 54.39 -13.22 -20.96
C SER A 108 53.52 -12.27 -20.13
N ASN A 109 53.46 -12.46 -18.80
CA ASN A 109 52.79 -11.54 -17.89
C ASN A 109 53.46 -10.16 -17.87
N ALA A 110 54.80 -10.11 -17.79
CA ALA A 110 55.55 -8.85 -17.80
C ALA A 110 55.35 -8.04 -19.10
N ILE A 111 55.36 -8.71 -20.26
CA ILE A 111 55.07 -8.08 -21.56
C ILE A 111 53.64 -7.54 -21.56
N SER A 112 52.68 -8.35 -21.11
CA SER A 112 51.27 -7.94 -21.03
C SER A 112 51.08 -6.70 -20.15
N GLN A 113 51.81 -6.60 -19.03
CA GLN A 113 51.78 -5.43 -18.16
C GLN A 113 52.43 -4.20 -18.76
N LEU A 114 53.53 -4.36 -19.50
CA LEU A 114 54.15 -3.25 -20.24
C LEU A 114 53.12 -2.66 -21.23
N MET A 115 52.45 -3.50 -22.02
CA MET A 115 51.42 -3.07 -22.96
C MET A 115 50.25 -2.37 -22.24
N HIS A 116 49.81 -2.90 -21.10
CA HIS A 116 48.78 -2.23 -20.28
C HIS A 116 49.25 -0.88 -19.74
N SER A 117 50.52 -0.74 -19.36
CA SER A 117 51.09 0.52 -18.89
C SER A 117 51.12 1.57 -20.01
N GLU A 118 51.54 1.18 -21.22
CA GLU A 118 51.52 2.06 -22.40
C GLU A 118 50.09 2.52 -22.74
N GLN A 119 49.13 1.59 -22.75
CA GLN A 119 47.72 1.95 -22.97
C GLN A 119 47.19 2.87 -21.87
N ARG A 120 47.55 2.62 -20.61
CA ARG A 120 47.18 3.48 -19.48
C ARG A 120 47.75 4.87 -19.63
N GLN A 121 49.00 5.00 -20.09
CA GLN A 121 49.61 6.30 -20.34
C GLN A 121 48.84 7.07 -21.43
N SER A 122 48.54 6.42 -22.56
CA SER A 122 47.72 7.02 -23.62
C SER A 122 46.34 7.47 -23.11
N ASN A 123 45.67 6.62 -22.33
CA ASN A 123 44.37 6.94 -21.72
C ASN A 123 44.47 8.12 -20.75
N LEU A 124 45.54 8.21 -19.95
CA LEU A 124 45.77 9.33 -19.03
C LEU A 124 46.06 10.63 -19.77
N GLU A 125 46.76 10.59 -20.90
CA GLU A 125 46.97 11.75 -21.75
C GLU A 125 45.65 12.27 -22.33
N LEU A 126 44.77 11.38 -22.78
CA LEU A 126 43.42 11.73 -23.22
C LEU A 126 42.59 12.32 -22.07
N LEU A 127 42.63 11.70 -20.89
CA LEU A 127 41.94 12.20 -19.71
C LEU A 127 42.45 13.57 -19.27
N LYS A 128 43.76 13.82 -19.34
CA LYS A 128 44.35 15.13 -19.03
C LYS A 128 43.88 16.21 -20.00
N LYS A 129 43.73 15.87 -21.28
CA LYS A 129 43.26 16.79 -22.34
C LYS A 129 41.77 17.08 -22.24
N TYR A 130 40.93 16.05 -22.08
CA TYR A 130 39.46 16.19 -22.22
C TYR A 130 38.67 15.98 -20.93
N GLY A 131 39.28 15.38 -19.90
CA GLY A 131 38.60 14.96 -18.67
C GLY A 131 37.87 16.11 -17.98
N SER A 132 38.55 17.23 -17.71
CA SER A 132 37.93 18.38 -17.03
C SER A 132 36.68 18.90 -17.75
N ASN A 133 36.75 19.05 -19.07
CA ASN A 133 35.62 19.53 -19.88
C ASN A 133 34.49 18.50 -19.94
N HIS A 134 34.83 17.22 -20.09
CA HIS A 134 33.83 16.14 -20.11
C HIS A 134 33.11 16.01 -18.76
N TRP A 135 33.84 16.11 -17.65
CA TRP A 135 33.26 16.09 -16.30
C TRP A 135 32.29 17.26 -16.06
N ARG A 136 32.62 18.47 -16.53
CA ARG A 136 31.72 19.62 -16.46
C ARG A 136 30.44 19.41 -17.28
N LEU A 137 30.57 18.88 -18.51
CA LEU A 137 29.41 18.57 -19.34
C LEU A 137 28.52 17.49 -18.69
N HIS A 138 29.14 16.43 -18.17
CA HIS A 138 28.43 15.37 -17.46
C HIS A 138 27.70 15.91 -16.24
N ASN A 139 28.34 16.76 -15.44
CA ASN A 139 27.70 17.42 -14.30
C ASN A 139 26.51 18.30 -14.75
N PHE A 140 26.64 19.09 -15.83
CA PHE A 140 25.54 19.85 -16.40
C PHE A 140 24.36 18.95 -16.84
N GLN A 141 24.64 17.82 -17.48
CA GLN A 141 23.61 16.84 -17.87
C GLN A 141 22.93 16.21 -16.65
N GLN A 142 23.69 15.88 -15.60
CA GLN A 142 23.15 15.36 -14.34
C GLN A 142 22.26 16.39 -13.64
N GLU A 143 22.68 17.65 -13.59
CA GLU A 143 21.84 18.73 -13.04
C GLU A 143 20.55 18.92 -13.83
N ALA A 144 20.61 18.85 -15.16
CA ALA A 144 19.42 18.93 -16.01
C ALA A 144 18.46 17.75 -15.76
N MET A 145 19.01 16.54 -15.61
CA MET A 145 18.23 15.35 -15.26
C MET A 145 17.60 15.45 -13.88
N MET A 146 18.35 15.94 -12.88
CA MET A 146 17.85 16.16 -11.53
C MET A 146 16.68 17.16 -11.56
N ARG A 147 16.84 18.32 -12.21
CA ARG A 147 15.76 19.31 -12.36
C ARG A 147 14.55 18.77 -13.12
N HIS A 148 14.75 17.83 -14.03
CA HIS A 148 13.65 17.15 -14.71
C HIS A 148 12.90 16.23 -13.73
N LEU A 149 13.61 15.37 -13.00
CA LEU A 149 13.02 14.47 -12.01
C LEU A 149 12.30 15.23 -10.88
N ASP A 150 12.87 16.32 -10.39
CA ASP A 150 12.25 17.17 -9.36
C ASP A 150 10.93 17.77 -9.84
N ARG A 151 10.85 18.20 -11.11
CA ARG A 151 9.60 18.67 -11.71
C ARG A 151 8.57 17.56 -11.83
N HIS A 152 8.97 16.37 -12.31
CA HIS A 152 8.07 15.22 -12.38
C HIS A 152 7.55 14.81 -10.99
N ALA A 153 8.40 14.85 -9.97
CA ALA A 153 8.00 14.60 -8.59
C ALA A 153 6.99 15.64 -8.12
N ALA A 154 7.25 16.94 -8.34
CA ALA A 154 6.34 18.02 -8.00
C ALA A 154 4.98 17.87 -8.70
N ASP A 155 4.97 17.61 -10.01
CA ASP A 155 3.76 17.40 -10.80
C ASP A 155 2.95 16.21 -10.25
N LYS A 156 3.61 15.10 -9.92
CA LYS A 156 2.96 13.93 -9.31
C LYS A 156 2.40 14.24 -7.93
N THR A 157 3.12 15.02 -7.11
CA THR A 157 2.58 15.45 -5.82
C THR A 157 1.35 16.32 -5.99
N GLU A 158 1.32 17.25 -6.95
CA GLU A 158 0.13 18.07 -7.19
C GLU A 158 -1.05 17.24 -7.73
N GLU A 159 -0.80 16.30 -8.64
CA GLU A 159 -1.82 15.36 -9.11
C GLU A 159 -2.43 14.56 -7.94
N THR A 160 -1.60 14.03 -7.04
CA THR A 160 -2.09 13.32 -5.85
C THR A 160 -2.85 14.24 -4.90
N ASN A 161 -2.39 15.48 -4.72
CA ASN A 161 -3.06 16.47 -3.89
C ASN A 161 -4.41 16.88 -4.48
N GLU A 162 -4.52 17.03 -5.79
CA GLU A 162 -5.79 17.33 -6.46
C GLU A 162 -6.80 16.20 -6.26
N VAL A 163 -6.37 14.94 -6.46
CA VAL A 163 -7.20 13.76 -6.19
C VAL A 163 -7.65 13.73 -4.73
N ASN A 164 -6.74 13.98 -3.78
CA ASN A 164 -7.07 14.02 -2.35
C ASN A 164 -8.04 15.16 -2.01
N ARG A 165 -7.86 16.36 -2.59
CA ARG A 165 -8.78 17.49 -2.43
C ARG A 165 -10.18 17.15 -2.96
N ARG A 166 -10.25 16.54 -4.14
CA ARG A 166 -11.52 16.11 -4.76
C ARG A 166 -12.22 15.05 -3.91
N ARG A 167 -11.47 14.04 -3.45
CA ARG A 167 -11.96 12.99 -2.55
C ARG A 167 -12.49 13.59 -1.25
N LYS A 168 -11.74 14.48 -0.61
CA LYS A 168 -12.15 15.14 0.63
C LYS A 168 -13.45 15.93 0.45
N ARG A 169 -13.58 16.70 -0.63
CA ARG A 169 -14.81 17.45 -0.92
C ARG A 169 -16.01 16.52 -1.05
N SER A 170 -15.90 15.48 -1.88
CA SER A 170 -16.98 14.51 -2.11
C SER A 170 -17.38 13.79 -0.82
N GLN A 171 -16.41 13.34 -0.01
CA GLN A 171 -16.70 12.64 1.24
C GLN A 171 -17.35 13.55 2.30
N LEU A 172 -16.94 14.82 2.40
CA LEU A 172 -17.57 15.75 3.33
C LEU A 172 -18.99 16.14 2.91
N GLU A 173 -19.25 16.23 1.60
CA GLU A 173 -20.60 16.47 1.06
C GLU A 173 -21.54 15.30 1.36
N VAL A 174 -21.10 14.06 1.07
CA VAL A 174 -21.86 12.84 1.39
C VAL A 174 -22.04 12.70 2.91
N GLY A 175 -20.99 12.93 3.69
CA GLY A 175 -21.03 12.89 5.16
C GLY A 175 -22.05 13.88 5.74
N ALA A 176 -22.12 15.11 5.23
CA ALA A 176 -23.13 16.07 5.63
C ALA A 176 -24.57 15.60 5.27
N GLY A 177 -24.72 14.88 4.15
CA GLY A 177 -25.97 14.22 3.79
C GLY A 177 -26.37 13.12 4.77
N LEU A 178 -25.41 12.28 5.18
CA LEU A 178 -25.59 11.24 6.19
C LEU A 178 -25.98 11.83 7.55
N ASP A 179 -25.33 12.92 7.99
CA ASP A 179 -25.64 13.58 9.27
C ASP A 179 -27.08 14.12 9.28
N ARG A 180 -27.55 14.69 8.15
CA ARG A 180 -28.95 15.12 8.00
C ARG A 180 -29.92 13.94 8.03
N ALA A 181 -29.60 12.87 7.31
CA ALA A 181 -30.43 11.67 7.27
C ALA A 181 -30.53 11.01 8.66
N ASN A 182 -29.42 10.94 9.39
CA ASN A 182 -29.37 10.41 10.75
C ASN A 182 -30.15 11.29 11.74
N SER A 183 -30.02 12.62 11.64
CA SER A 183 -30.79 13.55 12.46
C SER A 183 -32.29 13.44 12.20
N LYS A 184 -32.69 13.35 10.92
CA LYS A 184 -34.09 13.16 10.53
C LYS A 184 -34.62 11.81 11.00
N TRP A 185 -33.82 10.76 10.89
CA TRP A 185 -34.18 9.44 11.40
C TRP A 185 -34.40 9.48 12.93
N ALA A 186 -33.47 10.06 13.69
CA ALA A 186 -33.61 10.20 15.13
C ALA A 186 -34.84 11.03 15.53
N GLN A 187 -35.12 12.11 14.79
CA GLN A 187 -36.34 12.90 14.98
C GLN A 187 -37.60 12.06 14.71
N LEU A 188 -37.68 11.35 13.59
CA LEU A 188 -38.84 10.52 13.25
C LEU A 188 -39.07 9.41 14.28
N VAL A 189 -38.01 8.81 14.82
CA VAL A 189 -38.11 7.83 15.90
C VAL A 189 -38.66 8.48 17.18
N SER A 190 -38.16 9.66 17.54
CA SER A 190 -38.68 10.42 18.68
C SER A 190 -40.14 10.82 18.50
N ASP A 191 -40.51 11.34 17.33
CA ASP A 191 -41.87 11.77 17.01
C ASP A 191 -42.84 10.58 17.02
N ASN A 192 -42.41 9.43 16.47
CA ASN A 192 -43.20 8.21 16.51
C ASN A 192 -43.42 7.71 17.95
N LEU A 193 -42.38 7.73 18.78
CA LEU A 193 -42.51 7.37 20.20
C LEU A 193 -43.44 8.35 20.95
N GLN A 194 -43.35 9.66 20.68
CA GLN A 194 -44.25 10.65 21.26
C GLN A 194 -45.70 10.43 20.85
N LEU A 195 -45.95 10.08 19.58
CA LEU A 195 -47.29 9.73 19.09
C LEU A 195 -47.83 8.46 19.75
N GLU A 196 -47.00 7.43 19.93
CA GLU A 196 -47.40 6.22 20.66
C GLU A 196 -47.79 6.53 22.11
N VAL A 197 -47.02 7.35 22.81
CA VAL A 197 -47.34 7.78 24.18
C VAL A 197 -48.63 8.61 24.21
N ALA A 198 -48.83 9.53 23.27
CA ALA A 198 -50.05 10.34 23.18
C ALA A 198 -51.29 9.48 22.89
N ASN A 199 -51.18 8.48 22.02
CA ASN A 199 -52.27 7.54 21.74
C ASN A 199 -52.62 6.71 22.97
N LEU A 200 -51.63 6.23 23.73
CA LEU A 200 -51.88 5.51 24.99
C LEU A 200 -52.58 6.39 26.03
N ALA A 201 -52.17 7.65 26.16
CA ALA A 201 -52.81 8.61 27.06
C ALA A 201 -54.26 8.92 26.63
N ALA A 202 -54.48 9.18 25.33
CA ALA A 202 -55.82 9.44 24.79
C ALA A 202 -56.74 8.23 24.95
N GLN A 203 -56.23 7.01 24.74
CA GLN A 203 -57.00 5.79 24.98
C GLN A 203 -57.40 5.67 26.46
N ALA A 204 -56.48 5.93 27.38
CA ALA A 204 -56.78 5.92 28.81
C ALA A 204 -57.82 6.98 29.22
N GLU A 205 -57.80 8.17 28.60
CA GLU A 205 -58.82 9.20 28.80
C GLU A 205 -60.19 8.79 28.24
N VAL A 206 -60.23 8.19 27.05
CA VAL A 206 -61.47 7.65 26.46
C VAL A 206 -62.06 6.57 27.36
N ASP A 207 -61.25 5.59 27.78
CA ASP A 207 -61.68 4.52 28.68
C ASP A 207 -62.24 5.08 30.00
N ALA A 208 -61.62 6.14 30.55
CA ALA A 208 -62.10 6.81 31.76
C ALA A 208 -63.44 7.54 31.55
N LEU A 209 -63.61 8.24 30.42
CA LEU A 209 -64.85 8.93 30.07
C LEU A 209 -66.00 7.96 29.79
N GLU A 210 -65.73 6.84 29.11
CA GLU A 210 -66.70 5.76 28.89
C GLU A 210 -67.21 5.24 30.23
N LEU A 211 -66.30 4.95 31.17
CA LEU A 211 -66.65 4.48 32.50
C LEU A 211 -67.49 5.50 33.29
N GLN A 212 -67.18 6.79 33.16
CA GLN A 212 -68.00 7.88 33.73
C GLN A 212 -69.39 7.93 33.08
N SER A 213 -69.48 7.84 31.75
CA SER A 213 -70.75 7.87 31.02
C SER A 213 -71.65 6.70 31.39
N GLU A 214 -71.09 5.49 31.54
CA GLU A 214 -71.83 4.32 32.01
C GLU A 214 -72.33 4.51 33.44
N SER A 215 -71.50 5.09 34.32
CA SER A 215 -71.89 5.36 35.70
C SER A 215 -73.04 6.37 35.79
N LEU A 216 -73.01 7.42 34.95
CA LEU A 216 -74.06 8.43 34.85
C LEU A 216 -75.33 7.86 34.22
N ALA A 217 -75.21 7.03 33.18
CA ALA A 217 -76.35 6.35 32.56
C ALA A 217 -77.04 5.41 33.54
N LYS A 218 -76.28 4.65 34.34
CA LYS A 218 -76.82 3.84 35.44
C LYS A 218 -77.54 4.70 36.47
N ARG A 219 -76.97 5.86 36.81
CA ARG A 219 -77.56 6.79 37.80
C ARG A 219 -78.82 7.48 37.29
N LEU A 220 -78.89 7.80 35.99
CA LEU A 220 -80.10 8.30 35.34
C LEU A 220 -81.22 7.27 35.36
N LYS A 221 -80.92 6.01 35.01
CA LYS A 221 -81.91 4.91 35.12
C LYS A 221 -82.44 4.74 36.54
N GLN A 222 -81.58 4.85 37.55
CA GLN A 222 -82.01 4.79 38.95
C GLN A 222 -82.93 5.94 39.38
N LEU A 223 -82.83 7.11 38.74
CA LEU A 223 -83.74 8.24 38.98
C LEU A 223 -85.06 8.06 38.25
N ASP A 224 -85.02 7.55 37.01
CA ASP A 224 -86.21 7.26 36.19
C ASP A 224 -87.07 6.13 36.82
N ASP A 225 -86.42 5.09 37.37
CA ASP A 225 -87.10 4.00 38.10
C ASP A 225 -87.61 4.42 39.50
N GLY A 226 -87.29 5.64 39.97
CA GLY A 226 -87.67 6.16 41.29
C GLY A 226 -88.85 7.12 41.30
N ASP A 227 -89.34 7.53 40.13
CA ASP A 227 -90.45 8.47 39.94
C ASP A 227 -91.79 7.77 39.53
N GLU A 228 -91.86 6.44 39.57
CA GLU A 228 -93.12 5.63 39.56
C GLU A 228 -93.54 5.18 40.98
#